data_AF-A0A3D5B4U7-F1
#
_entry.id   AF-A0A3D5B4U7-F1
#
_cell.length_a   1.000
_cell.length_b   1.000
_cell.length_c   1.000
_cell.angle_alpha   90.00
_cell.angle_beta   90.00
_cell.angle_gamma   90.00
#
_symmetry.space_group_name_H-M   'P 1'
#
loop_
_entity.id
_entity.type
_entity.pdbx_description
1 polymer ?
#
loop_
_entity_poly.entity_id
_entity_poly.type
_entity_poly.pdbx_seq_one_letter_code
_entity_poly.pdbx_strand_id
1 'polypeptide(L)'
;MPNMNPKKNEMPTQEAKVRAHNFNEVALGYEESVAVDEANRCLNCKTMPCVSGCPVNIHIPEFIAKIREMDFEGAYQIITQTSSLPAVCGRVCPQETQCESKCVRGIKGESVCIGRLERFVADYHNRYSKEAPEVPKSNGHKVAV
;
A
#
# COMPACT_ATOMS: atom_id res chain seq x y z
N MET A 1 4.82 1.39 20.71
CA MET A 1 6.17 0.91 20.32
C MET A 1 6.03 0.13 19.02
N PRO A 2 7.01 0.18 18.09
CA PRO A 2 6.90 -0.54 16.82
C PRO A 2 6.83 -2.05 17.06
N ASN A 3 5.99 -2.74 16.28
CA ASN A 3 5.92 -4.19 16.26
C ASN A 3 7.27 -4.74 15.76
N MET A 4 7.97 -5.48 16.61
CA MET A 4 9.31 -5.99 16.31
C MET A 4 9.32 -7.36 15.65
N ASN A 5 8.16 -7.95 15.32
CA ASN A 5 8.08 -9.24 14.63
C ASN A 5 8.94 -9.25 13.34
N PRO A 6 9.92 -10.18 13.22
CA PRO A 6 10.81 -10.22 12.07
C PRO A 6 10.07 -10.63 10.77
N LYS A 7 8.89 -11.23 10.87
CA LYS A 7 8.09 -11.65 9.72
C LYS A 7 6.96 -10.68 9.43
N LYS A 8 6.61 -10.58 8.16
CA LYS A 8 5.41 -9.94 7.64
C LYS A 8 4.19 -10.68 8.13
N ASN A 9 3.09 -9.96 8.31
CA ASN A 9 1.79 -10.60 8.46
C ASN A 9 1.47 -11.39 7.19
N GLU A 10 0.90 -12.58 7.36
CA GLU A 10 0.52 -13.42 6.23
C GLU A 10 -0.70 -12.83 5.53
N MET A 11 -0.66 -12.83 4.20
CA MET A 11 -1.80 -12.43 3.37
C MET A 11 -2.73 -13.64 3.27
N PRO A 12 -4.02 -13.52 3.65
CA PRO A 12 -4.99 -14.56 3.38
C PRO A 12 -5.01 -14.85 1.87
N THR A 13 -4.95 -16.13 1.51
CA THR A 13 -5.02 -16.55 0.11
C THR A 13 -6.06 -17.65 -0.07
N GLN A 14 -6.63 -17.74 -1.26
CA GLN A 14 -7.45 -18.89 -1.63
C GLN A 14 -6.64 -20.18 -1.52
N GLU A 15 -7.29 -21.23 -1.02
CA GLU A 15 -6.77 -22.59 -0.99
C GLU A 15 -6.31 -23.05 -2.38
N ALA A 16 -5.15 -23.71 -2.44
CA ALA A 16 -4.51 -24.09 -3.70
C ALA A 16 -5.43 -24.94 -4.61
N LYS A 17 -6.15 -25.90 -4.01
CA LYS A 17 -7.10 -26.76 -4.74
C LYS A 17 -8.31 -25.99 -5.27
N VAL A 18 -8.70 -24.90 -4.61
CA VAL A 18 -9.83 -24.07 -5.03
C VAL A 18 -9.42 -23.09 -6.13
N ARG A 19 -8.32 -22.34 -5.92
CA ARG A 19 -7.85 -21.33 -6.89
C ARG A 19 -7.35 -21.92 -8.22
N ALA A 20 -7.00 -23.21 -8.24
CA ALA A 20 -6.65 -23.90 -9.48
C ALA A 20 -7.84 -24.07 -10.46
N HIS A 21 -9.07 -23.81 -10.00
CA HIS A 21 -10.30 -24.04 -10.78
C HIS A 21 -11.13 -22.76 -10.98
N ASN A 22 -10.58 -21.58 -10.73
CA ASN A 22 -11.26 -20.30 -10.96
C ASN A 22 -10.26 -19.18 -11.33
N PHE A 23 -10.79 -18.04 -11.81
CA PHE A 23 -10.01 -16.85 -12.16
C PHE A 23 -10.17 -15.72 -11.14
N ASN A 24 -10.69 -16.01 -9.94
CA ASN A 24 -10.85 -15.02 -8.89
C ASN A 24 -9.49 -14.69 -8.24
N GLU A 25 -9.41 -13.54 -7.58
CA GLU A 25 -8.16 -13.06 -6.98
C GLU A 25 -7.63 -14.03 -5.91
N VAL A 26 -6.35 -14.39 -6.00
CA VAL A 26 -5.73 -15.37 -5.08
C VAL A 26 -5.41 -14.75 -3.73
N ALA A 27 -4.74 -13.60 -3.70
CA ALA A 27 -4.44 -12.85 -2.48
C ALA A 27 -5.66 -11.99 -2.13
N LEU A 28 -6.23 -12.20 -0.96
CA LEU A 28 -7.56 -11.67 -0.61
C LEU A 28 -7.53 -10.27 0.02
N GLY A 29 -6.35 -9.75 0.34
CA GLY A 29 -6.18 -8.47 1.04
C GLY A 29 -6.08 -8.64 2.55
N TYR A 30 -5.64 -7.58 3.23
CA TYR A 30 -5.65 -7.53 4.69
C TYR A 30 -7.00 -7.07 5.21
N GLU A 31 -7.38 -7.62 6.35
CA GLU A 31 -8.36 -7.01 7.24
C GLU A 31 -7.73 -5.82 7.97
N GLU A 32 -8.56 -4.88 8.46
CA GLU A 32 -8.11 -3.65 9.11
C GLU A 32 -7.12 -3.92 10.25
N SER A 33 -7.42 -4.88 11.13
CA SER A 33 -6.57 -5.21 12.28
C SER A 33 -5.19 -5.71 11.85
N VAL A 34 -5.12 -6.50 10.78
CA VAL A 34 -3.87 -7.04 10.22
C VAL A 34 -3.08 -5.92 9.52
N ALA A 35 -3.76 -5.03 8.81
CA ALA A 35 -3.13 -3.87 8.18
C ALA A 35 -2.51 -2.93 9.22
N VAL A 36 -3.24 -2.64 10.31
CA VAL A 36 -2.73 -1.83 11.43
C VAL A 36 -1.53 -2.52 12.11
N ASP A 37 -1.59 -3.83 12.35
CA ASP A 37 -0.47 -4.56 12.94
C ASP A 37 0.78 -4.57 12.04
N GLU A 38 0.61 -4.78 10.72
CA GLU A 38 1.71 -4.72 9.76
C GLU A 38 2.27 -3.29 9.65
N ALA A 39 1.40 -2.27 9.65
CA ALA A 39 1.80 -0.87 9.67
C ALA A 39 2.63 -0.55 10.91
N ASN A 40 2.33 -1.15 12.06
CA ASN A 40 3.11 -1.00 13.30
C ASN A 40 4.54 -1.55 13.21
N ARG A 41 4.88 -2.38 12.21
CA ARG A 41 6.26 -2.85 11.98
C ARG A 41 7.19 -1.78 11.38
N CYS A 42 6.63 -0.75 10.74
CA CYS A 42 7.43 0.35 10.20
C CYS A 42 8.22 1.07 11.31
N LEU A 43 9.45 1.51 11.02
CA LEU A 43 10.28 2.20 12.02
C LEU A 43 10.17 3.73 11.93
N ASN A 44 9.36 4.24 10.99
CA ASN A 44 9.31 5.66 10.64
C ASN A 44 10.73 6.24 10.43
N CYS A 45 11.52 5.58 9.56
CA CYS A 45 12.93 5.90 9.36
C CYS A 45 13.09 7.33 8.84
N LYS A 46 13.89 8.16 9.52
CA LYS A 46 14.15 9.55 9.13
C LYS A 46 14.70 9.72 7.71
N THR A 47 15.54 8.80 7.25
CA THR A 47 16.14 8.83 5.89
C THR A 47 15.27 8.19 4.81
N MET A 48 14.15 7.56 5.18
CA MET A 48 13.11 7.05 4.29
C MET A 48 13.63 6.26 3.06
N PRO A 49 14.52 5.26 3.21
CA PRO A 49 15.12 4.56 2.08
C PRO A 49 14.09 3.79 1.21
N CYS A 50 12.93 3.45 1.76
CA CYS A 50 11.84 2.86 0.98
C CYS A 50 11.29 3.80 -0.10
N VAL A 51 11.29 5.12 0.15
CA VAL A 51 10.80 6.15 -0.78
C VAL A 51 11.68 6.19 -2.02
N SER A 52 13.00 6.18 -1.86
CA SER A 52 13.94 6.15 -3.00
C SER A 52 13.92 4.83 -3.79
N GLY A 53 13.36 3.76 -3.21
CA GLY A 53 13.11 2.51 -3.92
C GLY A 53 11.81 2.50 -4.73
N CYS A 54 10.91 3.47 -4.52
CA CYS A 54 9.66 3.59 -5.26
C CYS A 54 9.86 4.48 -6.51
N PRO A 55 9.54 4.03 -7.73
CA PRO A 55 9.75 4.81 -8.95
C PRO A 55 9.04 6.18 -8.96
N VAL A 56 7.91 6.30 -8.26
CA VAL A 56 7.15 7.56 -8.17
C VAL A 56 7.31 8.26 -6.81
N ASN A 57 8.22 7.79 -5.96
CA ASN A 57 8.54 8.39 -4.66
C ASN A 57 7.33 8.58 -3.73
N ILE A 58 6.45 7.56 -3.61
CA ILE A 58 5.36 7.59 -2.63
C ILE A 58 5.92 7.90 -1.23
N HIS A 59 5.25 8.79 -0.50
CA HIS A 59 5.56 9.14 0.89
C HIS A 59 5.21 8.00 1.87
N ILE A 60 5.95 6.89 1.76
CA ILE A 60 5.63 5.61 2.40
C ILE A 60 5.49 5.70 3.93
N PRO A 61 6.43 6.32 4.68
CA PRO A 61 6.29 6.41 6.13
C PRO A 61 5.06 7.22 6.57
N GLU A 62 4.67 8.22 5.78
CA GLU A 62 3.55 9.11 6.09
C GLU A 62 2.21 8.39 5.92
N PHE A 63 1.97 7.70 4.79
CA PHE A 63 0.71 6.95 4.64
C PHE A 63 0.64 5.78 5.64
N ILE A 64 1.77 5.13 5.95
CA ILE A 64 1.78 4.06 6.96
C ILE A 64 1.48 4.62 8.35
N ALA A 65 1.92 5.83 8.68
CA ALA A 65 1.56 6.49 9.94
C ALA A 65 0.04 6.69 10.01
N LYS A 66 -0.60 7.11 8.91
CA LYS A 66 -2.06 7.21 8.82
C LYS A 66 -2.80 5.90 9.03
N ILE A 67 -2.29 4.78 8.48
CA ILE A 67 -2.86 3.45 8.77
C ILE A 67 -2.81 3.13 10.28
N ARG A 68 -1.73 3.49 10.99
CA ARG A 68 -1.64 3.27 12.45
C ARG A 68 -2.63 4.09 13.25
N GLU A 69 -2.94 5.28 12.76
CA GLU A 69 -3.96 6.17 13.31
C GLU A 69 -5.39 5.72 12.95
N MET A 70 -5.53 4.64 12.17
CA MET A 70 -6.78 4.16 11.59
C MET A 70 -7.46 5.20 10.67
N ASP A 71 -6.67 6.15 10.15
CA ASP A 71 -7.07 7.17 9.20
C ASP A 71 -6.77 6.67 7.77
N PHE A 72 -7.55 5.69 7.31
CA PHE A 72 -7.30 5.01 6.03
C PHE A 72 -7.55 5.91 4.82
N GLU A 73 -8.52 6.82 4.91
CA GLU A 73 -8.75 7.80 3.85
C GLU A 73 -7.59 8.81 3.79
N GLY A 74 -7.11 9.31 4.94
CA GLY A 74 -5.90 10.13 4.98
C GLY A 74 -4.67 9.42 4.41
N ALA A 75 -4.54 8.11 4.65
CA ALA A 75 -3.48 7.32 4.01
C ALA A 75 -3.63 7.28 2.48
N TYR A 76 -4.87 7.12 1.97
CA TYR A 76 -5.14 7.10 0.53
C TYR A 76 -4.78 8.44 -0.12
N GLN A 77 -5.18 9.55 0.51
CA GLN A 77 -4.87 10.90 0.03
C GLN A 77 -3.37 11.20 -0.03
N ILE A 78 -2.55 10.58 0.83
CA ILE A 78 -1.09 10.70 0.74
C ILE A 78 -0.55 9.93 -0.46
N ILE A 79 -1.06 8.72 -0.72
CA ILE A 79 -0.60 7.90 -1.84
C ILE A 79 -0.94 8.56 -3.18
N THR A 80 -2.15 9.11 -3.32
CA THR A 80 -2.65 9.70 -4.58
C THR A 80 -1.96 10.98 -5.00
N GLN A 81 -1.17 11.61 -4.11
CA GLN A 81 -0.32 12.75 -4.47
C GLN A 81 0.74 12.41 -5.52
N THR A 82 1.15 11.13 -5.60
CA THR A 82 2.23 10.68 -6.49
C THR A 82 1.87 9.46 -7.33
N SER A 83 0.88 8.66 -6.91
CA SER A 83 0.44 7.45 -7.61
C SER A 83 -1.01 7.57 -8.06
N SER A 84 -1.26 7.44 -9.37
CA SER A 84 -2.63 7.46 -9.91
C SER A 84 -3.34 6.11 -9.83
N LEU A 85 -2.62 5.02 -9.55
CA LEU A 85 -3.15 3.64 -9.64
C LEU A 85 -2.77 2.77 -8.43
N PRO A 86 -3.01 3.21 -7.18
CA PRO A 86 -2.53 2.51 -5.99
C PRO A 86 -3.13 1.10 -5.83
N ALA A 87 -4.39 0.90 -6.22
CA ALA A 87 -5.03 -0.42 -6.21
C ALA A 87 -4.33 -1.43 -7.15
N VAL A 88 -3.70 -0.94 -8.23
CA VAL A 88 -2.95 -1.78 -9.18
C VAL A 88 -1.52 -1.95 -8.69
N CYS A 89 -0.82 -0.85 -8.38
CA CYS A 89 0.58 -0.86 -7.95
C CYS A 89 0.80 -1.72 -6.70
N GLY A 90 -0.08 -1.62 -5.70
CA GLY A 90 -0.02 -2.45 -4.50
C GLY A 90 -0.18 -3.96 -4.77
N ARG A 91 -0.72 -4.34 -5.93
CA ARG A 91 -0.89 -5.74 -6.37
C ARG A 91 0.25 -6.25 -7.24
N VAL A 92 0.74 -5.44 -8.16
CA VAL A 92 1.58 -5.93 -9.28
C VAL A 92 3.02 -5.40 -9.27
N CYS A 93 3.34 -4.38 -8.48
CA CYS A 93 4.72 -3.92 -8.39
C CYS A 93 5.62 -5.04 -7.87
N PRO A 94 6.83 -5.25 -8.44
CA PRO A 94 7.81 -6.18 -7.90
C PRO A 94 8.51 -5.56 -6.69
N GLN A 95 7.82 -5.48 -5.54
CA GLN A 95 8.29 -4.72 -4.37
C GLN A 95 9.65 -5.22 -3.85
N GLU A 96 9.96 -6.50 -4.04
CA GLU A 96 11.24 -7.14 -3.72
C GLU A 96 12.44 -6.56 -4.47
N THR A 97 12.21 -5.84 -5.57
CA THR A 97 13.23 -5.08 -6.31
C THR A 97 13.07 -3.56 -6.19
N GLN A 98 12.03 -3.10 -5.49
CA GLN A 98 11.66 -1.68 -5.38
C GLN A 98 11.65 -1.22 -3.91
N CYS A 99 10.55 -0.62 -3.44
CA CYS A 99 10.43 0.00 -2.13
C CYS A 99 10.76 -0.95 -0.96
N GLU A 100 10.34 -2.21 -1.05
CA GLU A 100 10.57 -3.19 0.01
C GLU A 100 12.02 -3.69 0.04
N SER A 101 12.71 -3.72 -1.11
CA SER A 101 14.16 -4.03 -1.20
C SER A 101 15.03 -3.06 -0.40
N LYS A 102 14.57 -1.83 -0.21
CA LYS A 102 15.28 -0.76 0.52
C LYS A 102 14.82 -0.60 1.96
N CYS A 103 13.83 -1.36 2.40
CA CYS A 103 13.28 -1.25 3.74
C CYS A 103 14.30 -1.70 4.80
N VAL A 104 14.58 -0.86 5.80
CA VAL A 104 15.54 -1.17 6.89
C VAL A 104 15.18 -2.45 7.65
N ARG A 105 13.88 -2.75 7.80
CA ARG A 105 13.42 -4.01 8.42
C ARG A 105 13.88 -5.25 7.66
N GLY A 106 14.07 -5.15 6.34
CA GLY A 106 14.52 -6.22 5.46
C GLY A 106 15.98 -6.65 5.65
N ILE A 107 16.80 -5.91 6.40
CA ILE A 107 18.23 -6.24 6.60
C ILE A 107 18.41 -7.46 7.52
N LYS A 108 17.55 -7.62 8.54
CA LYS A 108 17.65 -8.69 9.55
C LYS A 108 16.38 -9.54 9.65
N GLY A 109 15.47 -9.41 8.69
CA GLY A 109 14.18 -10.07 8.67
C GLY A 109 13.45 -9.71 7.38
N GLU A 110 12.13 -9.76 7.41
CA GLU A 110 11.33 -9.33 6.28
C GLU A 110 11.03 -7.82 6.35
N SER A 111 11.01 -7.17 5.19
CA SER A 111 10.58 -5.78 5.06
C SER A 111 9.17 -5.56 5.61
N VAL A 112 8.78 -4.30 5.80
CA VAL A 112 7.36 -3.95 5.93
C VAL A 112 6.67 -4.28 4.60
N CYS A 113 5.45 -4.86 4.64
CA CYS A 113 4.64 -5.12 3.45
C CYS A 113 4.05 -3.85 2.85
N ILE A 114 4.88 -2.97 2.29
CA ILE A 114 4.45 -1.69 1.74
C ILE A 114 3.39 -1.90 0.65
N GLY A 115 3.59 -2.86 -0.26
CA GLY A 115 2.64 -3.11 -1.34
C GLY A 115 1.27 -3.58 -0.84
N ARG A 116 1.24 -4.45 0.17
CA ARG A 116 -0.02 -4.94 0.77
C ARG A 116 -0.76 -3.84 1.53
N LEU A 117 -0.03 -2.94 2.17
CA LEU A 117 -0.61 -1.77 2.85
C LEU A 117 -1.16 -0.75 1.84
N GLU A 118 -0.44 -0.47 0.75
CA GLU A 118 -0.91 0.37 -0.36
C GLU A 118 -2.21 -0.22 -0.96
N ARG A 119 -2.22 -1.53 -1.23
CA ARG A 119 -3.41 -2.25 -1.69
C ARG A 119 -4.57 -2.10 -0.71
N PHE A 120 -4.34 -2.37 0.58
CA PHE A 120 -5.38 -2.30 1.60
C PHE A 120 -6.04 -0.93 1.64
N VAL A 121 -5.24 0.14 1.63
CA VAL A 121 -5.73 1.52 1.66
C VAL A 121 -6.55 1.84 0.40
N ALA A 122 -6.08 1.45 -0.78
CA ALA A 122 -6.82 1.67 -2.03
C ALA A 122 -8.12 0.86 -2.11
N ASP A 123 -8.10 -0.40 -1.65
CA ASP A 123 -9.30 -1.25 -1.59
C ASP A 123 -10.32 -0.71 -0.57
N TYR A 124 -9.85 -0.17 0.56
CA TYR A 124 -10.70 0.51 1.55
C TYR A 124 -11.37 1.75 0.94
N HIS A 125 -10.60 2.63 0.29
CA HIS A 125 -11.13 3.80 -0.39
C HIS A 125 -12.21 3.42 -1.41
N ASN A 126 -11.92 2.45 -2.29
CA ASN A 126 -12.87 2.00 -3.31
C ASN A 126 -14.18 1.45 -2.74
N ARG A 127 -14.13 0.85 -1.53
CA ARG A 127 -15.31 0.25 -0.88
C ARG A 127 -16.14 1.28 -0.10
N TYR A 128 -15.49 2.24 0.57
CA TYR A 128 -16.14 3.08 1.56
C TYR A 128 -16.22 4.56 1.18
N SER A 129 -15.34 5.05 0.29
CA SER A 129 -15.41 6.44 -0.16
C SER A 129 -16.69 6.70 -0.94
N LYS A 130 -17.32 7.82 -0.64
CA LYS A 130 -18.51 8.34 -1.34
C LYS A 130 -18.20 9.61 -2.11
N GLU A 131 -16.95 10.07 -2.06
CA GLU A 131 -16.53 11.32 -2.65
C GLU A 131 -16.35 11.14 -4.16
N ALA A 132 -16.98 12.02 -4.93
CA ALA A 132 -16.76 12.08 -6.37
C ALA A 132 -15.41 12.76 -6.65
N PRO A 133 -14.69 12.34 -7.71
CA PRO A 133 -13.50 13.06 -8.16
C PRO A 133 -13.81 14.53 -8.44
N GLU A 134 -12.93 15.43 -8.00
CA GLU A 134 -13.06 16.85 -8.32
C GLU A 134 -12.76 17.07 -9.81
N VAL A 135 -13.74 17.62 -10.53
CA VAL A 135 -13.53 18.04 -11.92
C VAL A 135 -12.79 19.38 -11.92
N PRO A 136 -11.57 19.46 -12.49
CA PRO A 136 -10.83 20.71 -12.50
C PRO A 136 -11.54 21.76 -13.36
N LYS A 137 -11.39 23.04 -13.00
CA LYS A 137 -11.90 24.15 -13.81
C LYS A 137 -11.29 24.10 -15.21
N SER A 138 -12.13 24.23 -16.23
CA SER A 138 -11.67 24.25 -17.63
C SER A 138 -10.68 25.38 -17.87
N ASN A 139 -9.58 25.07 -18.56
CA ASN A 139 -8.60 26.04 -19.05
C ASN A 139 -8.84 26.43 -20.52
N GLY A 140 -9.94 25.96 -21.14
CA GLY A 140 -10.29 26.28 -22.53
C GLY A 140 -9.53 25.50 -23.61
N HIS A 141 -8.59 24.63 -23.25
CA HIS A 141 -7.82 23.82 -24.19
C HIS A 141 -8.41 22.40 -24.36
N LYS A 142 -8.12 21.75 -25.49
CA LYS A 142 -8.53 20.37 -25.80
C LYS A 142 -7.29 19.50 -26.03
N VAL A 143 -7.32 18.28 -25.49
CA VAL A 143 -6.24 17.29 -25.58
C VAL A 143 -6.83 15.96 -26.04
N ALA A 144 -6.09 15.21 -26.85
CA ALA A 144 -6.36 13.81 -27.18
C ALA A 144 -5.23 12.94 -26.59
N VAL A 145 -5.59 11.80 -26.01
CA VAL A 145 -4.68 10.82 -25.42
C VAL A 145 -4.67 9.56 -26.28
#